data_AF-A0A960HTX2-F1
#
_entry.id   AF-A0A960HTX2-F1
#
_cell.length_a   1.000
_cell.length_b   1.000
_cell.length_c   1.000
_cell.angle_alpha   90.00
_cell.angle_beta   90.00
_cell.angle_gamma   90.00
#
_symmetry.space_group_name_H-M   'P 1'
#
loop_
_entity.id
_entity.type
_entity.pdbx_description
1 polymer ?
#
loop_
_entity_poly.entity_id
_entity_poly.type
_entity_poly.pdbx_seq_one_letter_code
_entity_poly.pdbx_strand_id
1 'polypeptide(L)'
;TTINAYVKPIVAAYLANLQQGLASAGIAAELLLMQSNGGLTPAETAKRLPMNIIESGPAGGVVGARFQAEAGGLGDLITFDMGGTTAKASMVEDGRYARADDFEVGGGILAGSRLLTGAGYLLKTQAIDLAEVGAGGGSLVSIDAGGALKVGPESAGASPGPVCYDAGGEAPTVTDANVVL
;
A
#
# COMPACT_ATOMS: atom_id res chain seq x y z
N THR A 1 16.30 -1.20 12.46
CA THR A 1 17.12 -2.42 12.51
C THR A 1 16.30 -3.69 12.57
N THR A 2 15.40 -3.85 13.54
CA THR A 2 14.56 -5.06 13.70
C THR A 2 13.76 -5.41 12.45
N ILE A 3 13.04 -4.43 11.87
CA ILE A 3 12.25 -4.64 10.64
C ILE A 3 13.13 -5.14 9.50
N ASN A 4 14.26 -4.47 9.23
CA ASN A 4 15.22 -4.94 8.23
C ASN A 4 15.67 -6.38 8.47
N ALA A 5 16.00 -6.76 9.71
CA ALA A 5 16.42 -8.13 10.03
C ALA A 5 15.29 -9.13 9.78
N TYR A 6 14.05 -8.77 10.12
CA TYR A 6 12.87 -9.61 9.96
C TYR A 6 12.51 -9.86 8.49
N VAL A 7 12.46 -8.81 7.66
CA VAL A 7 12.01 -8.92 6.26
C VAL A 7 13.12 -9.25 5.25
N LYS A 8 14.39 -9.00 5.59
CA LYS A 8 15.54 -9.23 4.69
C LYS A 8 15.58 -10.62 4.06
N PRO A 9 15.45 -11.75 4.77
CA PRO A 9 15.55 -13.06 4.13
C PRO A 9 14.46 -13.27 3.07
N ILE A 10 13.24 -12.79 3.33
CA ILE A 10 12.09 -12.92 2.42
C ILE A 10 12.31 -12.07 1.17
N VAL A 11 12.64 -10.78 1.36
CA VAL A 11 12.88 -9.84 0.25
C VAL A 11 14.08 -10.28 -0.58
N ALA A 12 15.16 -10.74 0.05
CA ALA A 12 16.35 -11.19 -0.65
C ALA A 12 16.07 -12.40 -1.55
N ALA A 13 15.35 -13.39 -1.06
CA ALA A 13 14.94 -14.56 -1.84
C ALA A 13 14.03 -14.15 -3.01
N TYR A 14 13.03 -13.30 -2.77
CA TYR A 14 12.13 -12.79 -3.81
C TYR A 14 12.88 -12.07 -4.93
N LEU A 15 13.77 -11.12 -4.58
CA LEU A 15 14.50 -10.34 -5.57
C LEU A 15 15.53 -11.18 -6.33
N ALA A 16 16.15 -12.17 -5.69
CA ALA A 16 17.02 -13.11 -6.38
C ALA A 16 16.25 -13.92 -7.42
N ASN A 17 15.07 -14.45 -7.06
CA ASN A 17 14.22 -15.19 -7.99
C ASN A 17 13.74 -14.31 -9.16
N LEU A 18 13.35 -13.06 -8.87
CA LEU A 18 12.93 -12.11 -9.91
C LEU A 18 14.08 -11.78 -10.87
N GLN A 19 15.27 -11.47 -10.36
CA GLN A 19 16.45 -11.22 -11.19
C GLN A 19 16.82 -12.43 -12.06
N GLN A 20 16.75 -13.63 -11.50
CA GLN A 20 17.00 -14.85 -12.26
C GLN A 20 15.95 -15.04 -13.38
N GLY A 21 14.68 -14.79 -13.08
CA GLY A 21 13.60 -14.85 -14.08
C GLY A 21 13.80 -13.83 -15.22
N LEU A 22 14.16 -12.59 -14.88
CA LEU A 22 14.46 -11.55 -15.86
C LEU A 22 15.66 -11.93 -16.75
N ALA A 23 16.74 -12.44 -16.14
CA ALA A 23 17.91 -12.90 -16.87
C ALA A 23 17.59 -14.08 -17.81
N SER A 24 16.80 -15.06 -17.34
CA SER A 24 16.34 -16.19 -18.15
C SER A 24 15.42 -15.75 -19.31
N ALA A 25 14.72 -14.62 -19.17
CA ALA A 25 13.94 -14.00 -20.25
C ALA A 25 14.79 -13.11 -21.19
N GLY A 26 16.11 -13.02 -20.99
CA GLY A 26 17.02 -12.22 -21.82
C GLY A 26 17.01 -10.72 -21.50
N ILE A 27 16.45 -10.31 -20.37
CA ILE A 27 16.40 -8.90 -19.95
C ILE A 27 17.70 -8.55 -19.22
N ALA A 28 18.54 -7.73 -19.86
CA ALA A 28 19.82 -7.28 -19.32
C ALA A 28 19.75 -5.96 -18.53
N ALA A 29 18.57 -5.34 -18.45
CA ALA A 29 18.38 -4.08 -17.74
C ALA A 29 18.53 -4.26 -16.22
N GLU A 30 19.04 -3.23 -15.53
CA GLU A 30 19.12 -3.22 -14.08
C GLU A 30 17.71 -3.19 -13.45
N LEU A 31 17.46 -4.08 -12.49
CA LEU A 31 16.22 -4.09 -11.74
C LEU A 31 16.22 -2.96 -10.70
N LEU A 32 15.37 -1.97 -10.95
CA LEU A 32 15.10 -0.86 -10.04
C LEU A 32 13.76 -1.07 -9.33
N LEU A 33 13.72 -0.74 -8.04
CA LEU A 33 12.54 -0.82 -7.19
C LEU A 33 12.11 0.58 -6.76
N MET A 34 10.79 0.80 -6.74
CA MET A 34 10.21 1.95 -6.08
C MET A 34 10.51 1.91 -4.58
N GLN A 35 10.85 3.06 -4.02
CA GLN A 35 11.04 3.26 -2.60
C GLN A 35 9.84 4.00 -2.00
N SER A 36 9.67 3.85 -0.69
CA SER A 36 8.66 4.58 0.11
C SER A 36 8.71 6.09 -0.11
N ASN A 37 9.90 6.67 -0.38
CA ASN A 37 10.09 8.11 -0.62
C ASN A 37 9.79 8.59 -2.05
N GLY A 38 9.31 7.70 -2.93
CA GLY A 38 9.04 7.97 -4.35
C GLY A 38 10.27 7.93 -5.26
N GLY A 39 11.44 7.55 -4.74
CA GLY A 39 12.66 7.33 -5.52
C GLY A 39 12.80 5.88 -6.02
N LEU A 40 13.85 5.62 -6.79
CA LEU A 40 14.20 4.29 -7.26
C LEU A 40 15.49 3.79 -6.60
N THR A 41 15.57 2.49 -6.31
CA THR A 41 16.77 1.85 -5.78
C THR A 41 17.09 0.54 -6.49
N PRO A 42 18.38 0.20 -6.72
CA PRO A 42 18.75 -1.09 -7.25
C PRO A 42 18.36 -2.24 -6.33
N ALA A 43 18.07 -3.41 -6.93
CA ALA A 43 17.73 -4.63 -6.19
C ALA A 43 18.73 -4.98 -5.08
N GLU A 44 20.04 -4.85 -5.32
CA GLU A 44 21.07 -5.14 -4.31
C GLU A 44 20.98 -4.22 -3.08
N THR A 45 20.60 -2.96 -3.28
CA THR A 45 20.37 -2.03 -2.16
C THR A 45 19.09 -2.39 -1.41
N ALA A 46 18.01 -2.73 -2.12
CA ALA A 46 16.76 -3.18 -1.52
C ALA A 46 16.92 -4.47 -0.69
N LYS A 47 17.75 -5.42 -1.13
CA LYS A 47 18.08 -6.62 -0.34
C LYS A 47 18.76 -6.28 0.98
N ARG A 48 19.59 -5.23 1.02
CA ARG A 48 20.30 -4.78 2.21
C ARG A 48 19.42 -3.98 3.17
N LEU A 49 18.58 -3.10 2.62
CA LEU A 49 17.72 -2.14 3.33
C LEU A 49 16.25 -2.27 2.91
N PRO A 50 15.62 -3.45 3.11
CA PRO A 50 14.26 -3.71 2.64
C PRO A 50 13.19 -2.82 3.29
N MET A 51 13.48 -2.21 4.45
CA MET A 51 12.57 -1.24 5.06
C MET A 51 12.25 -0.04 4.16
N ASN A 52 13.14 0.29 3.21
CA ASN A 52 12.96 1.43 2.31
C ASN A 52 11.97 1.18 1.16
N ILE A 53 11.55 -0.07 0.94
CA ILE A 53 10.61 -0.46 -0.12
C ILE A 53 9.23 -0.86 0.43
N ILE A 54 8.99 -0.66 1.73
CA ILE A 54 7.68 -0.85 2.35
C ILE A 54 6.76 0.28 1.89
N GLU A 55 5.49 -0.02 1.59
CA GLU A 55 4.56 0.94 0.97
C GLU A 55 5.07 1.58 -0.35
N SER A 56 5.94 0.88 -1.08
CA SER A 56 6.48 1.36 -2.36
C SER A 56 5.43 1.47 -3.47
N GLY A 57 4.42 0.60 -3.49
CA GLY A 57 3.35 0.63 -4.50
C GLY A 57 2.54 1.94 -4.46
N PRO A 58 1.90 2.27 -3.32
CA PRO A 58 1.17 3.52 -3.15
C PRO A 58 2.05 4.75 -3.39
N ALA A 59 3.31 4.74 -2.94
CA ALA A 59 4.27 5.81 -3.23
C ALA A 59 4.45 6.00 -4.75
N GLY A 60 4.57 4.91 -5.51
CA GLY A 60 4.61 4.95 -6.97
C GLY A 60 3.32 5.53 -7.59
N GLY A 61 2.15 5.21 -7.02
CA GLY A 61 0.88 5.81 -7.41
C GLY A 61 0.87 7.33 -7.25
N VAL A 62 1.38 7.84 -6.13
CA VAL A 62 1.51 9.29 -5.87
C VAL A 62 2.47 9.96 -6.86
N VAL A 63 3.63 9.36 -7.10
CA VAL A 63 4.61 9.87 -8.08
C VAL A 63 3.99 9.95 -9.48
N GLY A 64 3.26 8.89 -9.90
CA GLY A 64 2.58 8.86 -11.19
C GLY A 64 1.45 9.88 -11.30
N ALA A 65 0.63 10.02 -10.26
CA ALA A 65 -0.45 11.01 -10.23
C ALA A 65 0.08 12.45 -10.30
N ARG A 66 1.14 12.77 -9.55
CA ARG A 66 1.82 14.06 -9.62
C ARG A 66 2.40 14.34 -11.01
N PHE A 67 3.02 13.35 -11.65
CA PHE A 67 3.52 13.47 -13.02
C PHE A 67 2.39 13.80 -14.02
N GLN A 68 1.26 13.08 -13.93
CA GLN A 68 0.11 13.31 -14.81
C GLN A 68 -0.57 14.66 -14.56
N ALA A 69 -0.68 15.09 -13.30
CA ALA A 69 -1.23 16.38 -12.94
C ALA A 69 -0.40 17.54 -13.47
N GLU A 70 0.93 17.45 -13.34
CA GLU A 70 1.86 18.44 -13.90
C GLU A 70 1.70 18.54 -15.43
N ALA A 71 1.60 17.40 -16.13
CA ALA A 71 1.32 17.37 -17.56
C ALA A 71 -0.04 17.97 -17.94
N GLY A 72 -1.03 17.87 -17.04
CA GLY A 72 -2.38 18.44 -17.19
C GLY A 72 -2.52 19.88 -16.72
N GLY A 73 -1.48 20.51 -16.19
CA GLY A 73 -1.55 21.86 -15.61
C GLY A 73 -2.31 21.95 -14.28
N LEU A 74 -2.42 20.84 -13.55
CA LEU A 74 -3.03 20.76 -12.23
C LEU A 74 -1.93 20.84 -11.16
N GLY A 75 -2.02 21.83 -10.26
CA GLY A 75 -1.03 22.04 -9.20
C GLY A 75 -1.28 21.19 -7.95
N ASP A 76 -2.54 21.10 -7.53
CA ASP A 76 -2.95 20.45 -6.28
C ASP A 76 -3.86 19.26 -6.57
N LEU A 77 -3.65 18.15 -5.87
CA LEU A 77 -4.50 16.97 -5.97
C LEU A 77 -4.45 16.10 -4.71
N ILE A 78 -5.53 15.36 -4.51
CA ILE A 78 -5.59 14.23 -3.57
C ILE A 78 -5.53 12.95 -4.39
N THR A 79 -4.53 12.10 -4.13
CA THR A 79 -4.53 10.74 -4.67
C THR A 79 -5.40 9.86 -3.80
N PHE A 80 -6.13 8.94 -4.41
CA PHE A 80 -6.89 7.91 -3.71
C PHE A 80 -6.73 6.58 -4.44
N ASP A 81 -6.22 5.57 -3.75
CA ASP A 81 -6.04 4.21 -4.24
C ASP A 81 -6.71 3.23 -3.28
N MET A 82 -7.72 2.52 -3.76
CA MET A 82 -8.48 1.55 -2.97
C MET A 82 -8.35 0.17 -3.60
N GLY A 83 -7.71 -0.73 -2.86
CA GLY A 83 -7.61 -2.14 -3.21
C GLY A 83 -8.71 -2.98 -2.56
N GLY A 84 -8.49 -4.30 -2.52
CA GLY A 84 -9.39 -5.24 -1.85
C GLY A 84 -9.36 -5.16 -0.32
N THR A 85 -8.31 -4.62 0.29
CA THR A 85 -8.16 -4.65 1.75
C THR A 85 -8.08 -3.26 2.36
N THR A 86 -7.33 -2.35 1.74
CA THR A 86 -7.11 -1.01 2.27
C THR A 86 -7.30 0.05 1.21
N ALA A 87 -7.54 1.28 1.68
CA ALA A 87 -7.59 2.49 0.89
C ALA A 87 -6.53 3.44 1.39
N LYS A 88 -5.83 4.09 0.46
CA LYS A 88 -4.73 5.00 0.74
C LYS A 88 -4.94 6.32 0.03
N ALA A 89 -4.57 7.40 0.71
CA ALA A 89 -4.63 8.74 0.16
C ALA A 89 -3.36 9.55 0.45
N SER A 90 -3.05 10.49 -0.42
CA SER A 90 -1.95 11.44 -0.25
C SER A 90 -2.35 12.79 -0.82
N MET A 91 -1.71 13.84 -0.34
CA MET A 91 -1.87 15.20 -0.84
C MET A 91 -0.63 15.59 -1.64
N VAL A 92 -0.86 16.20 -2.81
CA VAL A 92 0.14 16.95 -3.56
C VAL A 92 -0.31 18.40 -3.55
N GLU A 93 0.55 19.29 -3.07
CA GLU A 93 0.33 20.73 -3.03
C GLU A 93 1.48 21.42 -3.76
N ASP A 94 1.19 22.41 -4.60
CA ASP A 94 2.17 23.12 -5.43
C ASP A 94 3.08 22.16 -6.24
N GLY A 95 2.50 21.08 -6.77
CA GLY A 95 3.21 20.04 -7.52
C GLY A 95 4.18 19.19 -6.67
N ARG A 96 4.08 19.23 -5.34
CA ARG A 96 4.96 18.50 -4.41
C ARG A 96 4.14 17.62 -3.48
N TYR A 97 4.49 16.34 -3.41
CA TYR A 97 3.94 15.44 -2.40
C TYR A 97 4.69 15.60 -1.07
N ALA A 98 3.94 15.54 0.03
CA ALA A 98 4.51 15.58 1.37
C ALA A 98 5.39 14.36 1.65
N ARG A 99 6.46 14.58 2.43
CA ARG A 99 7.33 13.51 2.92
C ARG A 99 7.35 13.52 4.44
N ALA A 100 7.45 12.33 5.02
CA ALA A 100 7.66 12.14 6.44
C ALA A 100 9.04 11.52 6.67
N ASP A 101 9.72 11.89 7.76
CA ASP A 101 11.01 11.30 8.16
C ASP A 101 10.83 9.95 8.90
N ASP A 102 9.60 9.65 9.30
CA ASP A 102 9.16 8.36 9.81
C ASP A 102 7.70 8.08 9.46
N PHE A 103 7.31 6.81 9.55
CA PHE A 103 5.93 6.34 9.39
C PHE A 103 5.70 5.03 10.14
N GLU A 104 4.44 4.72 10.45
CA GLU A 104 4.07 3.45 11.10
C GLU A 104 3.45 2.48 10.09
N VAL A 105 3.77 1.18 10.23
CA VAL A 105 3.17 0.11 9.41
C VAL A 105 2.63 -1.02 10.27
N GLY A 106 1.65 -1.75 9.74
CA GLY A 106 1.12 -2.95 10.39
C GLY A 106 0.27 -2.66 11.63
N GLY A 107 -0.19 -1.42 11.81
CA GLY A 107 -1.25 -1.10 12.77
C GLY A 107 -2.60 -1.45 12.18
N GLY A 108 -3.44 -2.16 12.95
CA GLY A 108 -4.72 -2.72 12.48
C GLY A 108 -5.68 -1.68 11.88
N ILE A 109 -5.55 -0.42 12.29
CA ILE A 109 -6.11 0.77 11.67
C ILE A 109 -5.19 1.92 12.11
N LEU A 110 -4.43 2.55 11.21
CA LEU A 110 -3.76 3.81 11.55
C LEU A 110 -4.56 4.96 11.01
N ALA A 111 -5.25 5.60 11.95
CA ALA A 111 -6.17 6.70 11.80
C ALA A 111 -5.69 7.79 10.83
N GLY A 112 -6.64 8.43 10.14
CA GLY A 112 -6.41 9.54 9.22
C GLY A 112 -5.84 10.84 9.84
N SER A 113 -5.08 10.74 10.93
CA SER A 113 -4.39 11.84 11.61
C SER A 113 -3.03 11.39 12.14
N ARG A 114 -1.99 12.16 11.81
CA ARG A 114 -0.62 12.06 12.36
C ARG A 114 -0.55 12.10 13.90
N LEU A 115 -1.62 12.51 14.58
CA LEU A 115 -1.69 12.61 16.04
C LEU A 115 -2.03 11.29 16.73
N LEU A 116 -2.48 10.28 15.98
CA LEU A 116 -2.86 8.97 16.50
C LEU A 116 -1.75 7.96 16.14
N THR A 117 -0.71 7.93 16.96
CA THR A 117 0.45 7.03 16.85
C THR A 117 0.33 5.84 17.82
N GLY A 118 1.10 4.77 17.56
CA GLY A 118 1.30 3.67 18.52
C GLY A 118 0.52 2.38 18.23
N ALA A 119 -0.15 2.27 17.07
CA ALA A 119 -0.82 1.03 16.69
C ALA A 119 0.06 0.12 15.81
N GLY A 120 1.11 0.68 15.17
CA GLY A 120 2.00 -0.06 14.27
C GLY A 120 3.47 -0.09 14.70
N TYR A 121 4.32 -0.59 13.81
CA TYR A 121 5.77 -0.54 13.94
C TYR A 121 6.29 0.77 13.33
N LEU A 122 7.00 1.57 14.11
CA LEU A 122 7.60 2.82 13.63
C LEU A 122 8.87 2.56 12.79
N LEU A 123 8.89 3.09 11.57
CA LEU A 123 10.04 3.08 10.66
C LEU A 123 10.66 4.47 10.58
N LYS A 124 11.92 4.57 10.98
CA LYS A 124 12.72 5.79 10.80
C LYS A 124 13.37 5.81 9.42
N THR A 125 12.57 6.10 8.40
CA THR A 125 13.04 6.30 7.03
C THR A 125 12.12 7.28 6.31
N GLN A 126 12.66 7.98 5.32
CA GLN A 126 11.86 8.88 4.52
C GLN A 126 10.81 8.11 3.70
N ALA A 127 9.57 8.56 3.78
CA ALA A 127 8.45 8.04 3.01
C ALA A 127 7.58 9.19 2.48
N ILE A 128 6.86 8.95 1.38
CA ILE A 128 5.73 9.79 0.98
C ILE A 128 4.68 9.67 2.07
N ASP A 129 4.11 10.81 2.44
CA ASP A 129 3.07 10.87 3.44
C ASP A 129 1.77 10.27 2.88
N LEU A 130 1.34 9.17 3.49
CA LEU A 130 0.19 8.38 3.08
C LEU A 130 -0.74 8.23 4.28
N ALA A 131 -1.99 8.64 4.11
CA ALA A 131 -3.07 8.25 4.99
C ALA A 131 -3.59 6.88 4.54
N GLU A 132 -3.83 5.97 5.47
CA GLU A 132 -4.39 4.65 5.19
C GLU A 132 -5.65 4.42 6.02
N VAL A 133 -6.64 3.79 5.41
CA VAL A 133 -7.81 3.27 6.11
C VAL A 133 -7.92 1.79 5.80
N GLY A 134 -8.18 0.99 6.83
CA GLY A 134 -8.45 -0.45 6.74
C GLY A 134 -9.80 -0.78 6.12
N ALA A 135 -10.15 -0.11 5.03
CA ALA A 135 -11.36 -0.31 4.26
C ALA A 135 -11.01 -0.43 2.78
N GLY A 136 -11.39 -1.55 2.16
CA GLY A 136 -11.18 -1.88 0.76
C GLY A 136 -12.41 -2.60 0.18
N GLY A 137 -12.34 -3.06 -1.06
CA GLY A 137 -13.46 -3.75 -1.72
C GLY A 137 -13.88 -5.04 -1.00
N GLY A 138 -12.91 -5.80 -0.47
CA GLY A 138 -13.14 -7.01 0.30
C GLY A 138 -13.40 -6.77 1.78
N SER A 139 -13.54 -5.51 2.25
CA SER A 139 -13.87 -5.27 3.67
C SER A 139 -15.22 -5.86 4.01
N LEU A 140 -15.26 -6.62 5.11
CA LEU A 140 -16.47 -7.30 5.56
C LEU A 140 -17.50 -6.28 6.04
N VAL A 141 -18.75 -6.50 5.63
CA VAL A 141 -19.89 -5.71 6.04
C VAL A 141 -20.65 -6.49 7.11
N SER A 142 -20.87 -5.87 8.27
CA SER A 142 -21.60 -6.50 9.38
C SER A 142 -22.49 -5.49 10.10
N ILE A 143 -23.41 -5.99 10.92
CA ILE A 143 -24.20 -5.18 11.84
C ILE A 143 -23.65 -5.46 13.24
N ASP A 144 -23.28 -4.40 13.97
CA ASP A 144 -22.79 -4.56 15.33
C ASP A 144 -23.93 -4.87 16.32
N ALA A 145 -23.57 -5.14 17.58
CA ALA A 145 -24.55 -5.45 18.62
C ALA A 145 -25.54 -4.31 18.91
N GLY A 146 -25.24 -3.09 18.49
CA GLY A 146 -26.10 -1.91 18.60
C GLY A 146 -27.00 -1.67 17.39
N GLY A 147 -26.91 -2.51 16.35
CA GLY A 147 -27.68 -2.37 15.12
C GLY A 147 -27.06 -1.43 14.08
N ALA A 148 -25.83 -0.96 14.29
CA ALA A 148 -25.16 -0.08 13.34
C ALA A 148 -24.40 -0.89 12.27
N LEU A 149 -24.42 -0.39 11.03
CA LEU A 149 -23.61 -0.93 9.94
C LEU A 149 -22.12 -0.67 10.19
N LYS A 150 -21.31 -1.71 10.02
CA LYS A 150 -19.85 -1.68 10.11
C LYS A 150 -19.25 -2.21 8.80
N VAL A 151 -18.15 -1.59 8.39
CA VAL A 151 -17.36 -1.99 7.23
C VAL A 151 -15.90 -2.09 7.68
N GLY A 152 -15.34 -3.30 7.62
CA GLY A 152 -14.03 -3.60 8.16
C GLY A 152 -13.96 -3.53 9.71
N PRO A 153 -12.75 -3.65 10.29
CA PRO A 153 -11.45 -3.70 9.60
C PRO A 153 -11.14 -5.04 8.94
N GLU A 154 -11.89 -6.09 9.24
CA GLU A 154 -11.68 -7.41 8.65
C GLU A 154 -11.94 -7.38 7.13
N SER A 155 -11.17 -8.18 6.39
CA SER A 155 -11.27 -8.29 4.94
C SER A 155 -11.36 -9.75 4.51
N ALA A 156 -12.19 -10.04 3.51
CA ALA A 156 -12.24 -11.32 2.81
C ALA A 156 -10.97 -11.57 1.95
N GLY A 157 -10.11 -10.57 1.79
CA GLY A 157 -8.91 -10.64 0.97
C GLY A 157 -9.24 -10.90 -0.51
N ALA A 158 -8.30 -11.53 -1.22
CA ALA A 158 -8.49 -11.93 -2.61
C ALA A 158 -8.94 -13.40 -2.76
N SER A 159 -8.77 -14.23 -1.72
CA SER A 159 -9.14 -15.65 -1.74
C SER A 159 -9.56 -16.11 -0.32
N PRO A 160 -10.79 -16.64 -0.15
CA PRO A 160 -11.80 -16.84 -1.19
C PRO A 160 -12.37 -15.52 -1.74
N GLY A 161 -12.20 -14.40 -1.03
CA GLY A 161 -12.61 -13.07 -1.48
C GLY A 161 -14.11 -12.78 -1.29
N PRO A 162 -14.61 -11.68 -1.89
CA PRO A 162 -16.02 -11.33 -1.96
C PRO A 162 -16.93 -12.48 -2.38
N VAL A 163 -18.19 -12.48 -1.92
CA VAL A 163 -19.19 -13.51 -2.28
C VAL A 163 -19.40 -13.56 -3.79
N CYS A 164 -19.41 -12.41 -4.45
CA CYS A 164 -19.60 -12.25 -5.88
C CYS A 164 -18.46 -12.82 -6.73
N TYR A 165 -17.34 -13.24 -6.11
CA TYR A 165 -16.30 -14.00 -6.81
C TYR A 165 -16.67 -15.47 -7.02
N ASP A 166 -17.71 -15.97 -6.33
CA ASP A 166 -18.18 -17.36 -6.41
C ASP A 166 -17.05 -18.40 -6.16
N ALA A 167 -16.12 -18.04 -5.26
CA ALA A 167 -14.93 -18.83 -4.94
C ALA A 167 -14.96 -19.38 -3.50
N GLY A 168 -16.15 -19.47 -2.89
CA GLY A 168 -16.36 -19.96 -1.53
C GLY A 168 -16.35 -18.87 -0.44
N GLY A 169 -16.40 -17.60 -0.81
CA GLY A 169 -16.62 -16.50 0.13
C GLY A 169 -18.09 -16.45 0.56
N GLU A 170 -18.35 -16.34 1.85
CA GLU A 170 -19.72 -16.37 2.41
C GLU A 170 -20.12 -15.08 3.13
N ALA A 171 -19.15 -14.26 3.54
CA ALA A 171 -19.38 -13.02 4.26
C ALA A 171 -19.52 -11.84 3.28
N PRO A 172 -20.55 -10.99 3.41
CA PRO A 172 -20.77 -9.89 2.48
C PRO A 172 -19.67 -8.82 2.60
N THR A 173 -19.29 -8.25 1.46
CA THR A 173 -18.23 -7.24 1.34
C THR A 173 -18.71 -5.97 0.64
N VAL A 174 -17.86 -4.94 0.61
CA VAL A 174 -18.11 -3.70 -0.15
C VAL A 174 -18.27 -4.00 -1.64
N THR A 175 -17.45 -4.90 -2.21
CA THR A 175 -17.56 -5.30 -3.61
C THR A 175 -18.90 -5.98 -3.90
N ASP A 176 -19.41 -6.80 -2.98
CA ASP A 176 -20.72 -7.43 -3.14
C ASP A 176 -21.85 -6.40 -3.22
N ALA A 177 -21.81 -5.38 -2.36
CA ALA A 177 -22.75 -4.27 -2.42
C ALA A 177 -22.65 -3.52 -3.75
N ASN A 178 -21.43 -3.24 -4.23
CA ASN A 178 -21.20 -2.53 -5.49
C ASN A 178 -21.71 -3.30 -6.72
N VAL A 179 -21.70 -4.63 -6.71
CA VAL A 179 -22.22 -5.45 -7.82
C VAL A 179 -23.75 -5.42 -7.89
N VAL A 180 -24.42 -5.21 -6.76
CA VAL A 180 -25.89 -5.19 -6.68
C VAL A 180 -26.48 -3.83 -7.09
N LEU A 181 -25.72 -2.74 -6.96
CA LEU A 181 -26.13 -1.36 -7.26
C LEU A 181 -25.98 -1.00 -8.74
#